data_AF-A0A936IEB2-F1
#
_entry.id   AF-A0A936IEB2-F1
#
_cell.length_a   1.000
_cell.length_b   1.000
_cell.length_c   1.000
_cell.angle_alpha   90.00
_cell.angle_beta   90.00
_cell.angle_gamma   90.00
#
_symmetry.space_group_name_H-M   'P 1'
#
loop_
_entity.id
_entity.type
_entity.pdbx_description
1 polymer ?
#
loop_
_entity_poly.entity_id
_entity_poly.type
_entity_poly.pdbx_seq_one_letter_code
_entity_poly.pdbx_strand_id
1 'polypeptide(L)' 'MAPGVDEVTRSLAPFAVLDLAALVRMKLTSLRDIDRVHVADLLRVGLITDKVRARLPTDLLVRLSDVESHVDDD' A
#
# COMPACT_ATOMS: atom_id res chain seq x y z
N MET A 1 -5.93 14.35 -5.82
CA MET A 1 -7.00 13.63 -5.10
C MET A 1 -6.93 12.18 -5.57
N ALA A 2 -6.62 11.24 -4.66
CA ALA A 2 -6.68 9.81 -4.98
C ALA A 2 -8.16 9.41 -5.16
N PRO A 3 -8.48 8.49 -6.09
CA PRO A 3 -9.85 8.03 -6.30
C PRO A 3 -10.38 7.28 -5.06
N GLY A 4 -11.66 7.44 -4.77
CA GLY A 4 -12.35 6.74 -3.69
C GLY A 4 -12.50 5.24 -3.99
N VAL A 5 -12.54 4.41 -2.94
CA VAL A 5 -12.76 2.95 -3.07
C VAL A 5 -14.13 2.61 -3.67
N ASP A 6 -15.06 3.57 -3.65
CA ASP A 6 -16.39 3.55 -4.24
C ASP A 6 -16.39 3.81 -5.76
N GLU A 7 -15.31 4.37 -6.31
CA GLU A 7 -15.14 4.63 -7.76
C GLU A 7 -14.62 3.40 -8.53
N VAL A 8 -14.47 2.26 -7.87
CA VAL A 8 -13.90 1.03 -8.47
C VAL A 8 -14.91 0.38 -9.42
N THR A 9 -14.61 0.40 -10.72
CA THR A 9 -15.33 -0.39 -11.74
C THR A 9 -14.85 -1.84 -11.70
N ARG A 10 -15.73 -2.78 -11.34
CA ARG A 10 -15.44 -4.22 -11.38
C ARG A 10 -15.72 -4.79 -12.76
N SER A 11 -14.68 -5.18 -13.49
CA SER A 11 -14.81 -5.92 -14.74
C SER A 11 -14.85 -7.43 -14.46
N LEU A 12 -15.71 -8.16 -15.19
CA LEU A 12 -15.88 -9.61 -15.09
C LEU A 12 -14.83 -10.42 -15.89
N ALA A 13 -13.94 -9.74 -16.63
CA ALA A 13 -12.89 -10.44 -17.37
C ALA A 13 -11.82 -11.01 -16.41
N PRO A 14 -11.22 -12.17 -16.73
CA PRO A 14 -10.22 -12.81 -15.88
C PRO A 14 -8.89 -12.05 -15.96
N PHE A 15 -8.70 -11.04 -15.10
CA PHE A 15 -7.41 -10.39 -14.92
C PHE A 15 -6.60 -11.09 -13.85
N ALA A 16 -5.29 -11.20 -14.07
CA ALA A 16 -4.37 -11.55 -13.00
C ALA A 16 -4.23 -10.34 -12.07
N VAL A 17 -4.69 -10.48 -10.83
CA VAL A 17 -4.61 -9.43 -9.81
C VAL A 17 -3.54 -9.80 -8.80
N LEU A 18 -2.68 -8.85 -8.46
CA LEU A 18 -1.73 -9.02 -7.37
C LEU A 18 -2.44 -8.92 -6.03
N ASP A 19 -2.11 -9.83 -5.13
CA ASP A 19 -2.50 -9.73 -3.72
C ASP A 19 -1.92 -8.44 -3.10
N LEU A 20 -2.71 -7.78 -2.25
CA LEU A 20 -2.36 -6.48 -1.68
C LEU A 20 -1.04 -6.53 -0.88
N ALA A 21 -0.79 -7.60 -0.11
CA ALA A 21 0.46 -7.72 0.61
C ALA A 21 1.65 -7.89 -0.34
N ALA A 22 1.49 -8.62 -1.43
CA ALA A 22 2.51 -8.74 -2.46
C ALA A 22 2.81 -7.38 -3.14
N LEU A 23 1.79 -6.59 -3.43
CA LEU A 23 1.92 -5.23 -3.97
C LEU A 23 2.69 -4.32 -3.00
N VAL A 24 2.31 -4.30 -1.73
CA VAL A 24 2.95 -3.49 -0.68
C VAL A 24 4.42 -3.90 -0.51
N ARG A 25 4.74 -5.20 -0.46
CA ARG A 25 6.13 -5.67 -0.42
C ARG A 25 6.92 -5.14 -1.61
N MET A 26 6.38 -5.25 -2.82
CA MET A 26 7.07 -4.80 -4.04
C MET A 26 7.38 -3.30 -3.96
N LYS A 27 6.41 -2.48 -3.51
CA LYS A 27 6.59 -1.03 -3.36
C LYS A 27 7.61 -0.67 -2.27
N LEU A 28 7.53 -1.30 -1.10
CA LEU A 28 8.49 -1.07 -0.01
C LEU A 28 9.90 -1.57 -0.32
N THR A 29 10.03 -2.61 -1.16
CA THR A 29 11.33 -3.09 -1.62
C THR A 29 11.99 -2.09 -2.56
N SER A 30 11.23 -1.56 -3.52
CA SER A 30 11.74 -0.59 -4.51
C SER A 30 11.93 0.82 -3.92
N LEU A 31 11.07 1.21 -2.97
CA LEU A 31 11.09 2.44 -2.19
C LEU A 31 11.42 3.74 -2.97
N ARG A 32 10.97 3.84 -4.22
CA ARG A 32 11.04 5.09 -5.00
C ARG A 32 10.06 6.11 -4.42
N ASP A 33 10.23 7.39 -4.70
CA ASP A 33 9.34 8.43 -4.19
C ASP A 33 7.87 8.20 -4.56
N ILE A 34 7.61 7.76 -5.80
CA ILE A 34 6.26 7.39 -6.24
C ILE A 34 5.71 6.18 -5.47
N ASP A 35 6.56 5.25 -5.04
CA ASP A 35 6.15 4.10 -4.25
C ASP A 35 5.81 4.51 -2.83
N ARG A 36 6.53 5.48 -2.24
CA ARG A 36 6.21 6.08 -0.93
C ARG A 36 4.85 6.76 -0.95
N VAL A 37 4.57 7.58 -1.96
CA VAL A 37 3.27 8.25 -2.13
C VAL A 37 2.13 7.23 -2.25
N HIS A 38 2.30 6.18 -3.05
CA HIS A 38 1.28 5.14 -3.16
C HIS A 38 1.05 4.39 -1.83
N VAL A 39 2.11 4.08 -1.08
CA VAL A 39 1.97 3.41 0.23
C VAL A 39 1.28 4.33 1.23
N ALA A 40 1.62 5.62 1.24
CA ALA A 40 0.95 6.66 2.03
C ALA A 40 -0.56 6.73 1.71
N ASP A 41 -0.94 6.72 0.43
CA ASP A 41 -2.36 6.72 0.04
C ASP A 41 -3.07 5.45 0.53
N LEU A 42 -2.44 4.28 0.38
CA LEU A 42 -2.98 3.01 0.88
C LEU A 42 -3.15 2.99 2.41
N LEU A 43 -2.27 3.67 3.15
CA LEU A 43 -2.40 3.89 4.60
C LEU A 43 -3.59 4.81 4.91
N ARG A 44 -3.70 5.95 4.23
CA ARG A 44 -4.78 6.93 4.43
C ARG A 44 -6.17 6.34 4.20
N VAL A 45 -6.31 5.42 3.24
CA VAL A 45 -7.58 4.72 2.97
C VAL A 45 -7.77 3.43 3.78
N GLY A 46 -6.83 3.10 4.69
CA GLY A 46 -6.93 1.94 5.60
C GLY A 46 -6.76 0.57 4.93
N LEU A 47 -6.15 0.50 3.74
CA LEU A 47 -5.94 -0.77 3.03
C LEU A 47 -4.78 -1.59 3.63
N ILE A 48 -3.80 -0.94 4.24
CA ILE A 48 -2.71 -1.61 4.96
C ILE A 48 -3.19 -1.98 6.38
N THR A 49 -3.96 -3.07 6.45
CA THR A 49 -4.48 -3.64 7.69
C THR A 49 -3.43 -4.49 8.43
N ASP A 50 -3.72 -4.88 9.67
CA ASP A 50 -2.85 -5.78 10.44
C ASP A 50 -2.60 -7.13 9.74
N LYS A 51 -3.56 -7.61 8.94
CA LYS A 51 -3.39 -8.81 8.11
C LYS A 51 -2.35 -8.60 7.01
N VAL A 52 -2.26 -7.39 6.44
CA VAL A 52 -1.22 -7.03 5.47
C VAL A 52 0.12 -6.93 6.18
N ARG A 53 0.19 -6.21 7.30
CA ARG A 53 1.40 -6.04 8.12
C ARG A 53 2.00 -7.37 8.56
N ALA A 54 1.18 -8.31 9.02
CA ALA A 54 1.62 -9.65 9.43
C ALA A 54 2.29 -10.48 8.31
N ARG A 55 2.13 -10.07 7.04
CA ARG A 55 2.71 -10.74 5.87
C ARG A 55 3.96 -10.02 5.33
N LEU A 56 4.37 -8.93 5.98
CA LEU A 56 5.58 -8.19 5.64
C LEU A 56 6.77 -8.70 6.48
N PRO A 57 7.95 -8.92 5.87
CA PRO A 57 9.20 -9.07 6.59
C PRO A 57 9.51 -7.88 7.51
N THR A 58 10.25 -8.13 8.59
CA THR A 58 10.58 -7.11 9.60
C THR A 58 11.27 -5.89 9.03
N ASP A 59 12.17 -6.05 8.06
CA ASP A 59 12.85 -4.93 7.39
C ASP A 59 11.88 -4.04 6.59
N LEU A 60 10.84 -4.64 6.00
CA LEU A 60 9.81 -3.88 5.29
C LEU A 60 8.83 -3.22 6.25
N LEU A 61 8.60 -3.79 7.44
CA LEU A 61 7.81 -3.13 8.49
C LEU A 61 8.49 -1.83 8.95
N VAL A 62 9.82 -1.82 9.11
CA VAL A 62 10.56 -0.59 9.45
C VAL A 62 10.36 0.47 8.37
N ARG A 63 10.52 0.11 7.09
CA ARG A 63 10.30 1.04 5.96
C ARG A 63 8.85 1.53 5.88
N LEU A 64 7.88 0.70 6.25
CA LEU A 64 6.49 1.10 6.30
C LEU A 64 6.27 2.15 7.40
N SER A 65 6.84 1.95 8.59
CA SER A 65 6.78 2.93 9.68
C SER A 65 7.43 4.26 9.35
N ASP A 66 8.52 4.25 8.56
CA ASP A 66 9.10 5.49 8.04
C ASP A 66 8.09 6.24 7.17
N VAL A 67 7.36 5.54 6.27
CA VAL A 67 6.33 6.17 5.44
C VAL A 67 5.15 6.66 6.29
N GLU A 68 4.68 5.85 7.24
CA GLU A 68 3.60 6.23 8.18
C GLU A 68 3.93 7.54 8.91
N SER A 69 5.16 7.69 9.41
CA SER A 69 5.58 8.90 10.13
C SER A 69 5.51 10.16 9.27
N HIS A 70 5.77 10.06 7.96
CA HIS A 70 5.69 11.20 7.03
C HIS A 70 4.25 11.48 6.56
N VAL A 71 3.31 10.57 6.80
CA VAL A 71 1.89 10.78 6.47
C VAL A 71 1.19 11.62 7.52
N ASP A 72 1.58 11.48 8.79
CA ASP A 72 0.98 12.18 9.93
C ASP A 72 1.38 13.68 10.01
N ASP A 73 2.43 14.08 9.27
CA ASP A 73 2.94 15.45 9.21
C ASP A 73 2.26 16.34 8.13
N ASP A 74 1.44 15.76 7.25
CA ASP A 74 0.72 16.41 6.12
C ASP A 74 -0.79 16.58 6.40
#